data_AF-A0A2P5W2V5-F1
#
_entry.id   AF-A0A2P5W2V5-F1
#
_cell.length_a   1.000
_cell.length_b   1.000
_cell.length_c   1.000
_cell.angle_alpha   90.00
_cell.angle_beta   90.00
_cell.angle_gamma   90.00
#
_symmetry.space_group_name_H-M   'P 1'
#
loop_
_entity.id
_entity.type
_entity.pdbx_description
1 polymer ?
#
loop_
_entity_poly.entity_id
_entity_poly.type
_entity_poly.pdbx_seq_one_letter_code
_entity_poly.pdbx_strand_id
1 'polypeptide(L)'
;MENPELALMGSCVLVMLMKGEDVYVMNVGDSRAVLAQKAELDYWLGKVKQDLERINEETLHDLEGFDGDKFSSIPDLTAFQLSVDHSTNEKEEVQRIKNEHPDDPSAVMNDRVKGSLKVTRAFGAGFLKQPKWNNALLEMFRIDYKGNSPYITCVPSLHHHRLGPKDRFLVLSSDGLYQYLTNEEAVSEVELFITLQPEGDPAQHLIEEVLFRAAKKASMDFHELLEIPQGDRRRYHDDVSVIVISLEGRIWRYCV
;
A
#
# COMPACT_ATOMS: atom_id res chain seq x y z
N MET A 1 6.11 -29.35 -22.33
CA MET A 1 5.44 -28.45 -21.37
C MET A 1 5.62 -27.06 -21.95
N GLU A 2 4.55 -26.44 -22.43
CA GLU A 2 4.69 -25.44 -23.51
C GLU A 2 5.23 -24.07 -23.07
N ASN A 3 5.16 -23.63 -21.81
CA ASN A 3 5.70 -22.31 -21.39
C ASN A 3 6.28 -22.34 -19.96
N PRO A 4 7.56 -22.68 -19.75
CA PRO A 4 8.20 -22.69 -18.43
C PRO A 4 8.29 -21.29 -17.79
N GLU A 5 8.28 -20.21 -18.57
CA GLU A 5 8.28 -18.83 -18.03
C GLU A 5 7.08 -18.52 -17.14
N LEU A 6 5.90 -19.09 -17.41
CA LEU A 6 4.70 -18.88 -16.59
C LEU A 6 4.83 -19.48 -15.18
N ALA A 7 5.73 -20.46 -15.00
CA ALA A 7 6.06 -21.02 -13.69
C ALA A 7 7.13 -20.21 -12.94
N LEU A 8 7.87 -19.35 -13.64
CA LEU A 8 8.90 -18.48 -13.08
C LEU A 8 8.32 -17.14 -12.63
N MET A 9 7.48 -16.54 -13.48
CA MET A 9 6.91 -15.23 -13.20
C MET A 9 5.87 -15.32 -12.09
N GLY A 10 5.82 -14.29 -11.26
CA GLY A 10 4.83 -14.15 -10.20
C GLY A 10 4.27 -12.74 -10.17
N SER A 11 3.09 -12.57 -9.59
CA SER A 11 2.43 -11.27 -9.51
C SER A 11 1.58 -11.18 -8.25
N CYS A 12 1.65 -10.02 -7.60
CA CYS A 12 0.74 -9.59 -6.57
C CYS A 12 -0.57 -9.08 -7.21
N VAL A 13 -1.67 -9.24 -6.51
CA VAL A 13 -3.00 -8.83 -6.98
C VAL A 13 -3.74 -8.18 -5.82
N LEU A 14 -4.09 -6.91 -5.98
CA LEU A 14 -5.01 -6.18 -5.12
C LEU A 14 -6.26 -5.84 -5.93
N VAL A 15 -7.42 -6.24 -5.43
CA VAL A 15 -8.71 -5.97 -6.06
C VAL A 15 -9.61 -5.29 -5.05
N MET A 16 -10.26 -4.21 -5.48
CA MET A 16 -11.32 -3.57 -4.74
C MET A 16 -12.64 -3.65 -5.52
N LEU A 17 -13.69 -4.12 -4.87
CA LEU A 17 -15.06 -4.07 -5.38
C LEU A 17 -15.89 -3.16 -4.48
N MET A 18 -16.51 -2.14 -5.08
CA MET A 18 -17.43 -1.23 -4.39
C MET A 18 -18.85 -1.44 -4.93
N LYS A 19 -19.81 -1.68 -4.03
CA LYS A 19 -21.23 -1.82 -4.35
C LYS A 19 -22.06 -0.98 -3.37
N GLY A 20 -22.46 0.22 -3.81
CA GLY A 20 -23.09 1.18 -2.91
C GLY A 20 -22.09 1.60 -1.83
N GLU A 21 -22.48 1.44 -0.56
CA GLU A 21 -21.61 1.71 0.60
C GLU A 21 -20.68 0.55 0.95
N ASP A 22 -20.87 -0.64 0.36
CA ASP A 22 -20.05 -1.81 0.69
C ASP A 22 -18.77 -1.85 -0.15
N VAL A 23 -17.62 -1.88 0.53
CA VAL A 23 -16.29 -2.01 -0.06
C VAL A 23 -15.69 -3.36 0.33
N TYR A 24 -15.28 -4.13 -0.65
CA TYR A 24 -14.58 -5.40 -0.49
C TYR A 24 -13.18 -5.26 -1.05
N VAL A 25 -12.17 -5.54 -0.23
CA VAL A 25 -10.76 -5.52 -0.61
C VAL A 25 -10.23 -6.95 -0.55
N MET A 26 -9.72 -7.45 -1.66
CA MET A 26 -9.08 -8.75 -1.77
C MET A 26 -7.61 -8.56 -2.12
N ASN A 27 -6.71 -9.16 -1.33
CA ASN A 27 -5.26 -9.02 -1.53
C ASN A 27 -4.53 -10.37 -1.62
N VAL A 28 -3.59 -10.48 -2.56
CA VAL A 28 -2.59 -11.54 -2.69
C VAL A 28 -1.24 -10.87 -2.94
N GLY A 29 -0.34 -10.88 -1.96
CA GLY A 29 0.94 -10.17 -2.03
C GLY A 29 0.98 -8.95 -1.12
N ASP A 30 1.85 -8.00 -1.43
CA ASP A 30 2.23 -6.85 -0.60
C ASP A 30 1.78 -5.49 -1.17
N SER A 31 0.92 -5.50 -2.18
CA SER A 31 0.14 -4.31 -2.56
C SER A 31 -0.85 -3.94 -1.45
N ARG A 32 -1.23 -2.67 -1.36
CA ARG A 32 -1.98 -2.15 -0.22
C ARG A 32 -3.17 -1.29 -0.62
N ALA A 33 -4.25 -1.40 0.17
CA ALA A 33 -5.41 -0.53 0.14
C ALA A 33 -5.49 0.26 1.45
N VAL A 34 -5.48 1.59 1.36
CA VAL A 34 -5.55 2.51 2.51
C VAL A 34 -6.75 3.44 2.34
N LEU A 35 -7.59 3.51 3.35
CA LEU A 35 -8.74 4.39 3.45
C LEU A 35 -8.36 5.62 4.28
N ALA A 36 -8.63 6.81 3.74
CA ALA A 36 -8.51 8.06 4.48
C ALA A 36 -9.82 8.37 5.22
N GLN A 37 -9.74 8.58 6.53
CA GLN A 37 -10.89 8.85 7.40
C GLN A 37 -10.67 10.11 8.23
N LYS A 38 -11.69 10.94 8.41
CA LYS A 38 -11.64 12.06 9.35
C LYS A 38 -11.31 11.60 10.76
N ALA A 39 -10.37 12.27 11.40
CA ALA A 39 -10.00 12.03 12.80
C ALA A 39 -11.20 12.20 13.74
N GLU A 40 -11.25 11.40 14.82
CA GLU A 40 -12.37 11.43 15.75
C GLU A 40 -12.52 12.76 16.49
N LEU A 41 -11.41 13.45 16.76
CA LEU A 41 -11.41 14.74 17.48
C LEU A 41 -12.19 15.80 16.69
N ASP A 42 -11.99 15.86 15.37
CA ASP A 42 -12.63 16.85 14.50
C ASP A 42 -14.09 16.51 14.20
N TYR A 43 -14.45 15.22 14.24
CA TYR A 43 -15.86 14.82 14.20
C TYR A 43 -16.59 15.28 15.47
N TRP A 44 -15.99 15.14 16.65
CA TRP A 44 -16.56 15.64 17.90
C TRP A 44 -16.60 17.17 17.94
N LEU A 45 -15.52 17.86 17.57
CA LEU A 45 -15.48 19.33 17.50
C LEU A 45 -16.48 19.88 16.47
N GLY A 46 -16.57 19.26 15.30
CA GLY A 46 -17.55 19.64 14.27
C GLY A 46 -18.99 19.38 14.71
N LYS A 47 -19.25 18.29 15.44
CA LYS A 47 -20.56 17.99 16.03
C LYS A 47 -20.91 18.96 17.15
N VAL A 48 -19.97 19.26 18.03
CA VAL A 48 -20.12 20.27 19.10
C VAL A 48 -20.38 21.65 18.49
N LYS A 49 -19.69 22.03 17.41
CA LYS A 49 -19.91 23.29 16.70
C LYS A 49 -21.30 23.35 16.05
N GLN A 50 -21.75 22.28 15.39
CA GLN A 50 -23.12 22.19 14.85
C GLN A 50 -24.20 22.18 15.94
N ASP A 51 -23.92 21.57 17.09
CA ASP A 51 -24.84 21.54 18.23
C ASP A 51 -24.88 22.90 18.96
N LEU A 52 -23.77 23.65 18.98
CA LEU A 52 -23.69 25.04 19.45
C LEU A 52 -24.40 26.02 18.50
N GLU A 53 -24.29 25.84 17.19
CA GLU A 53 -25.02 26.64 16.17
C GLU A 53 -26.54 26.45 16.24
N ARG A 54 -27.02 25.39 16.91
CA ARG A 54 -28.45 25.15 17.20
C ARG A 54 -28.93 25.79 18.51
N ILE A 55 -28.04 26.34 19.33
CA ILE A 55 -28.38 27.06 20.56
C ILE A 55 -28.11 28.54 20.30
N ASN A 56 -29.16 29.34 20.37
CA ASN A 56 -29.22 30.73 19.89
C ASN A 56 -28.19 31.69 20.54
N GLU A 57 -27.48 32.43 19.68
CA GLU A 57 -26.98 33.83 19.68
C GLU A 57 -26.58 34.66 20.93
N GLU A 58 -26.51 34.19 22.17
CA GLU A 58 -26.23 35.09 23.33
C GLU A 58 -24.92 34.88 24.12
N THR A 59 -23.95 34.10 23.64
CA THR A 59 -22.69 33.90 24.41
C THR A 59 -21.38 33.91 23.60
N LEU A 60 -21.35 34.57 22.44
CA LEU A 60 -20.22 34.54 21.51
C LEU A 60 -19.24 35.73 21.65
N HIS A 61 -18.89 36.11 22.89
CA HIS A 61 -17.89 37.16 23.12
C HIS A 61 -16.69 36.78 24.00
N ASP A 62 -16.57 35.55 24.49
CA ASP A 62 -15.49 35.18 25.43
C ASP A 62 -14.47 34.15 24.91
N LEU A 63 -14.42 33.87 23.60
CA LEU A 63 -13.44 32.94 23.01
C LEU A 63 -12.61 33.51 21.85
N GLU A 64 -12.73 34.80 21.55
CA GLU A 64 -11.81 35.49 20.64
C GLU A 64 -10.53 35.87 21.41
N GLY A 65 -9.62 34.91 21.55
CA GLY A 65 -8.42 35.12 22.34
C GLY A 65 -7.30 34.11 22.11
N PHE A 66 -7.15 33.55 20.91
CA PHE A 66 -5.91 32.86 20.51
C PHE A 66 -5.63 33.08 19.02
N ASP A 67 -5.17 34.30 18.71
CA ASP A 67 -4.41 34.54 17.49
C ASP A 67 -2.94 34.21 17.78
N GLY A 68 -2.35 33.38 16.92
CA GLY A 68 -1.06 32.72 17.17
C GLY A 68 -0.60 31.88 15.99
N ASP A 69 -0.62 32.48 14.81
CA ASP A 69 0.24 32.27 13.64
C ASP A 69 1.28 31.12 13.75
N LYS A 70 0.80 29.89 13.56
CA LYS A 70 1.51 28.66 13.15
C LYS A 70 0.46 27.53 13.07
N PHE A 71 -0.41 27.59 12.07
CA PHE A 71 -1.13 26.40 11.62
C PHE A 71 -0.10 25.45 10.99
N SER A 72 0.66 24.72 11.82
CA SER A 72 1.01 23.36 11.45
C SER A 72 -0.31 22.62 11.40
N SER A 73 -0.97 22.63 10.24
CA SER A 73 -2.21 21.92 9.99
C SER A 73 -1.99 20.48 10.43
N ILE A 74 -2.56 20.13 11.58
CA ILE A 74 -2.68 18.73 11.96
C ILE A 74 -3.47 18.09 10.80
N PRO A 75 -3.00 17.00 10.18
CA PRO A 75 -3.75 16.37 9.11
C PRO A 75 -5.15 16.02 9.64
N ASP A 76 -6.20 16.49 8.96
CA ASP A 76 -7.58 16.25 9.39
C ASP A 76 -7.96 14.77 9.16
N LEU A 77 -7.17 14.07 8.33
CA LEU A 77 -7.36 12.68 7.97
C LEU A 77 -6.34 11.74 8.61
N THR A 78 -6.83 10.55 8.94
CA THR A 78 -6.08 9.40 9.43
C THR A 78 -6.13 8.28 8.41
N ALA A 79 -5.08 7.45 8.39
CA ALA A 79 -4.97 6.34 7.47
C ALA A 79 -5.45 5.03 8.12
N PHE A 80 -6.37 4.34 7.45
CA PHE A 80 -6.87 3.03 7.86
C PHE A 80 -6.61 2.00 6.76
N GLN A 81 -5.66 1.09 7.00
CA GLN A 81 -5.30 0.05 6.04
C GLN A 81 -6.37 -1.06 6.00
N LEU A 82 -6.95 -1.28 4.82
CA LEU A 82 -7.99 -2.30 4.59
C LEU A 82 -7.42 -3.65 4.18
N SER A 83 -6.22 -3.69 3.60
CA SER A 83 -5.57 -4.92 3.15
C SER A 83 -4.61 -5.48 4.21
N VAL A 84 -4.42 -6.79 4.19
CA VAL A 84 -3.30 -7.43 4.92
C VAL A 84 -2.16 -7.67 3.95
N ASP A 85 -0.97 -7.20 4.29
CA ASP A 85 0.23 -7.43 3.50
C ASP A 85 0.64 -8.91 3.60
N HIS A 86 1.10 -9.50 2.50
CA HIS A 86 1.57 -10.88 2.47
C HIS A 86 3.05 -10.91 2.09
N SER A 87 3.90 -10.57 3.06
CA SER A 87 5.35 -10.56 2.91
C SER A 87 6.06 -11.15 4.12
N THR A 88 7.36 -11.36 4.00
CA THR A 88 8.25 -11.81 5.08
C THR A 88 8.46 -10.78 6.18
N ASN A 89 7.99 -9.53 6.02
CA ASN A 89 7.93 -8.57 7.10
C ASN A 89 6.78 -8.89 8.08
N GLU A 90 5.75 -9.58 7.60
CA GLU A 90 4.60 -9.97 8.41
C GLU A 90 4.89 -11.23 9.22
N LYS A 91 4.98 -11.05 10.55
CA LYS A 91 5.35 -12.14 11.47
C LYS A 91 4.41 -13.33 11.39
N GLU A 92 3.12 -13.08 11.18
CA GLU A 92 2.11 -14.13 11.04
C GLU A 92 2.34 -14.99 9.79
N GLU A 93 2.69 -14.37 8.65
CA GLU A 93 3.00 -15.09 7.42
C GLU A 93 4.32 -15.88 7.55
N VAL A 94 5.34 -15.30 8.17
CA VAL A 94 6.60 -16.01 8.46
C VAL A 94 6.35 -17.23 9.36
N GLN A 95 5.55 -17.06 10.41
CA GLN A 95 5.22 -18.15 11.33
C GLN A 95 4.38 -19.23 10.63
N ARG A 96 3.42 -18.83 9.79
CA ARG A 96 2.63 -19.76 8.96
C ARG A 96 3.54 -20.64 8.11
N ILE A 97 4.48 -20.04 7.35
CA ILE A 97 5.39 -20.81 6.48
C ILE A 97 6.25 -21.77 7.30
N LYS A 98 6.79 -21.33 8.44
CA LYS A 98 7.61 -22.17 9.33
C LYS A 98 6.82 -23.34 9.92
N ASN A 99 5.56 -23.12 10.30
CA ASN A 99 4.67 -24.16 10.82
C ASN A 99 4.27 -25.17 9.74
N GLU A 100 4.11 -24.73 8.49
CA GLU A 100 3.80 -25.60 7.35
C GLU A 100 5.02 -26.42 6.89
N HIS A 101 6.24 -26.01 7.23
CA HIS A 101 7.52 -26.65 6.85
C HIS A 101 8.45 -26.86 8.07
N PRO A 102 8.03 -27.64 9.08
CA PRO A 102 8.80 -27.81 10.32
C PRO A 102 10.14 -28.54 10.13
N ASP A 103 10.28 -29.27 9.02
CA ASP A 103 11.46 -30.01 8.60
C ASP A 103 12.45 -29.17 7.76
N ASP A 104 12.07 -27.95 7.39
CA ASP A 104 12.91 -27.04 6.61
C ASP A 104 13.24 -25.75 7.39
N PRO A 105 14.36 -25.71 8.14
CA PRO A 105 14.77 -24.51 8.86
C PRO A 105 15.11 -23.34 7.93
N SER A 106 15.30 -23.60 6.64
CA SER A 106 15.61 -22.59 5.61
C SER A 106 14.38 -22.11 4.84
N ALA A 107 13.16 -22.52 5.25
CA ALA A 107 11.91 -22.14 4.59
C ALA A 107 11.77 -20.61 4.42
N VAL A 108 12.26 -19.84 5.40
CA VAL A 108 12.45 -18.39 5.32
C VAL A 108 13.88 -18.06 5.74
N MET A 109 14.66 -17.45 4.85
CA MET A 109 16.06 -17.09 5.06
C MET A 109 16.39 -15.74 4.40
N ASN A 110 17.22 -14.93 5.04
CA ASN A 110 17.57 -13.58 4.58
C ASN A 110 16.33 -12.72 4.26
N ASP A 111 15.33 -12.79 5.13
CA ASP A 111 14.03 -12.11 4.97
C ASP A 111 13.31 -12.43 3.65
N ARG A 112 13.53 -13.63 3.10
CA ARG A 112 12.90 -14.12 1.86
C ARG A 112 12.49 -15.58 2.00
N VAL A 113 11.36 -15.95 1.38
CA VAL A 113 10.92 -17.34 1.27
C VAL A 113 11.92 -18.09 0.40
N LYS A 114 12.57 -19.10 0.98
CA LYS A 114 13.69 -19.88 0.38
C LYS A 114 14.80 -19.01 -0.23
N GLY A 115 15.01 -17.80 0.32
CA GLY A 115 15.99 -16.84 -0.20
C GLY A 115 15.58 -16.16 -1.51
N SER A 116 14.40 -16.47 -2.07
CA SER A 116 13.99 -16.05 -3.41
C SER A 116 13.05 -14.84 -3.41
N LEU A 117 11.94 -14.88 -2.68
CA LEU A 117 10.90 -13.84 -2.72
C LEU A 117 10.63 -13.23 -1.34
N LYS A 118 10.38 -11.91 -1.28
CA LYS A 118 9.85 -11.28 -0.06
C LYS A 118 8.35 -11.53 0.11
N VAL A 119 7.60 -11.62 -0.98
CA VAL A 119 6.17 -11.94 -0.96
C VAL A 119 5.94 -13.39 -0.53
N THR A 120 4.96 -13.60 0.34
CA THR A 120 4.59 -14.93 0.87
C THR A 120 3.35 -15.49 0.18
N ARG A 121 2.64 -14.63 -0.57
CA ARG A 121 1.52 -15.02 -1.42
C ARG A 121 1.61 -14.32 -2.77
N ALA A 122 1.42 -15.06 -3.85
CA ALA A 122 1.47 -14.52 -5.21
C ALA A 122 0.74 -15.47 -6.17
N PHE A 123 0.23 -14.95 -7.28
CA PHE A 123 -0.02 -15.76 -8.46
C PHE A 123 1.30 -16.15 -9.12
N GLY A 124 1.34 -17.25 -9.88
CA GLY A 124 2.58 -17.73 -10.50
C GLY A 124 3.59 -18.24 -9.46
N ALA A 125 4.89 -17.96 -9.68
CA ALA A 125 6.01 -18.39 -8.83
C ALA A 125 5.94 -19.89 -8.48
N GLY A 126 5.66 -20.70 -9.50
CA GLY A 126 5.42 -22.14 -9.41
C GLY A 126 6.59 -22.91 -8.80
N PHE A 127 7.83 -22.42 -8.98
CA PHE A 127 9.02 -23.05 -8.40
C PHE A 127 9.02 -23.08 -6.87
N LEU A 128 8.24 -22.22 -6.21
CA LEU A 128 8.01 -22.25 -4.75
C LEU A 128 6.74 -23.01 -4.35
N LYS A 129 5.97 -23.52 -5.32
CA LYS A 129 4.67 -24.17 -5.07
C LYS A 129 4.67 -25.66 -5.35
N GLN A 130 5.44 -26.12 -6.34
CA GLN A 130 5.54 -27.54 -6.67
C GLN A 130 6.96 -27.90 -7.14
N PRO A 131 7.53 -29.03 -6.69
CA PRO A 131 8.88 -29.46 -7.09
C PRO A 131 9.07 -29.58 -8.61
N LYS A 132 8.03 -29.98 -9.35
CA LYS A 132 8.10 -30.12 -10.81
C LYS A 132 8.49 -28.81 -11.51
N TRP A 133 8.04 -27.67 -10.99
CA TRP A 133 8.34 -26.35 -11.54
C TRP A 133 9.74 -25.88 -11.15
N ASN A 134 10.18 -26.23 -9.93
CA ASN A 134 11.57 -26.01 -9.52
C ASN A 134 12.55 -26.84 -10.37
N ASN A 135 12.23 -28.10 -10.62
CA ASN A 135 13.07 -29.00 -11.43
C ASN A 135 13.15 -28.58 -12.90
N ALA A 136 12.16 -27.84 -13.40
CA ALA A 136 12.18 -27.28 -14.75
C ALA A 136 13.16 -26.10 -14.89
N LEU A 137 13.64 -25.52 -13.79
CA LEU A 137 14.60 -24.42 -13.82
C LEU A 137 16.02 -24.89 -14.14
N LEU A 138 16.83 -23.95 -14.65
CA LEU A 138 18.29 -24.13 -14.68
C LEU A 138 18.79 -24.32 -13.25
N GLU A 139 19.80 -25.16 -13.07
CA GLU A 139 20.31 -25.57 -11.76
C GLU A 139 20.62 -24.38 -10.83
N MET A 140 21.18 -23.30 -11.37
CA MET A 140 21.50 -22.09 -10.62
C MET A 140 20.30 -21.31 -10.05
N PHE A 141 19.10 -21.54 -10.58
CA PHE A 141 17.85 -20.91 -10.13
C PHE A 141 16.98 -21.85 -9.27
N ARG A 142 17.41 -23.11 -9.08
CA ARG A 142 16.67 -24.05 -8.25
C ARG A 142 16.83 -23.71 -6.79
N ILE A 143 15.74 -23.87 -6.05
CA ILE A 143 15.78 -23.89 -4.59
C ILE A 143 15.98 -25.33 -4.10
N ASP A 144 16.53 -25.48 -2.89
CA ASP A 144 16.48 -26.76 -2.17
C ASP A 144 15.06 -27.01 -1.67
N TYR A 145 14.22 -27.58 -2.54
CA TYR A 145 12.81 -27.84 -2.26
C TYR A 145 12.69 -29.10 -1.39
N LYS A 146 12.12 -28.96 -0.18
CA LYS A 146 11.84 -30.08 0.73
C LYS A 146 10.38 -30.50 0.65
N GLY A 147 10.16 -31.81 0.51
CA GLY A 147 8.81 -32.38 0.40
C GLY A 147 8.05 -31.92 -0.85
N ASN A 148 6.72 -31.85 -0.74
CA ASN A 148 5.82 -31.46 -1.83
C ASN A 148 4.90 -30.29 -1.47
N SER A 149 4.98 -29.79 -0.23
CA SER A 149 4.17 -28.66 0.25
C SER A 149 4.60 -27.35 -0.42
N PRO A 150 3.67 -26.44 -0.75
CA PRO A 150 4.01 -25.14 -1.32
C PRO A 150 4.54 -24.17 -0.25
N TYR A 151 5.66 -23.50 -0.50
CA TYR A 151 6.23 -22.47 0.39
C TYR A 151 5.48 -21.14 0.33
N ILE A 152 4.82 -20.84 -0.79
CA ILE A 152 3.94 -19.68 -0.96
C ILE A 152 2.58 -20.12 -1.48
N THR A 153 1.54 -19.33 -1.24
CA THR A 153 0.18 -19.63 -1.71
C THR A 153 -0.37 -18.53 -2.62
N CYS A 154 -1.51 -18.77 -3.26
CA CYS A 154 -2.31 -17.73 -3.94
C CYS A 154 -3.69 -17.57 -3.27
N VAL A 155 -3.82 -18.00 -2.01
CA VAL A 155 -5.04 -17.80 -1.22
C VAL A 155 -5.12 -16.34 -0.77
N PRO A 156 -6.15 -15.58 -1.18
CA PRO A 156 -6.28 -14.17 -0.83
C PRO A 156 -6.67 -13.94 0.63
N SER A 157 -6.38 -12.76 1.14
CA SER A 157 -7.16 -12.16 2.23
C SER A 157 -8.34 -11.39 1.66
N LEU A 158 -9.47 -11.37 2.38
CA LEU A 158 -10.66 -10.61 2.02
C LEU A 158 -11.07 -9.77 3.24
N HIS A 159 -11.23 -8.47 3.02
CA HIS A 159 -11.72 -7.52 4.01
C HIS A 159 -12.97 -6.84 3.49
N HIS A 160 -13.99 -6.71 4.34
CA HIS A 160 -15.21 -5.96 4.07
C HIS A 160 -15.23 -4.73 4.97
N HIS A 161 -15.45 -3.57 4.36
CA HIS A 161 -15.64 -2.30 5.03
C HIS A 161 -16.93 -1.67 4.52
N ARG A 162 -17.75 -1.13 5.43
CA ARG A 162 -18.93 -0.36 5.06
C ARG A 162 -18.61 1.12 5.20
N LEU A 163 -18.75 1.85 4.10
CA LEU A 163 -18.47 3.28 4.05
C LEU A 163 -19.33 4.05 5.05
N GLY A 164 -18.70 4.98 5.74
CA GLY A 164 -19.32 5.89 6.69
C GLY A 164 -19.04 7.37 6.37
N PRO A 165 -19.68 8.30 7.09
CA PRO A 165 -19.53 9.75 6.85
C PRO A 165 -18.13 10.30 7.16
N LYS A 166 -17.28 9.51 7.83
CA LYS A 166 -15.88 9.86 8.11
C LYS A 166 -14.98 9.58 6.91
N ASP A 167 -15.36 8.66 6.04
CA ASP A 167 -14.55 8.16 4.94
C ASP A 167 -14.46 9.22 3.83
N ARG A 168 -13.28 9.38 3.24
CA ARG A 168 -13.01 10.45 2.25
C ARG A 168 -12.54 9.92 0.91
N PHE A 169 -11.44 9.18 0.91
CA PHE A 169 -10.88 8.60 -0.31
C PHE A 169 -10.11 7.32 0.01
N LEU A 170 -9.86 6.53 -1.01
CA LEU A 170 -9.06 5.31 -0.96
C LEU A 170 -7.80 5.47 -1.81
N VAL A 171 -6.69 4.92 -1.34
CA VAL A 171 -5.44 4.78 -2.08
C VAL A 171 -5.19 3.28 -2.26
N LEU A 172 -5.14 2.82 -3.51
CA LEU A 172 -4.69 1.48 -3.88
C LEU A 172 -3.33 1.62 -4.53
N SER A 173 -2.31 0.91 -4.05
CA SER A 173 -0.99 1.01 -4.66
C SER A 173 -0.16 -0.27 -4.54
N SER A 174 0.87 -0.35 -5.39
CA SER A 174 1.96 -1.32 -5.21
C SER A 174 2.79 -0.98 -3.96
N ASP A 175 3.60 -1.94 -3.52
CA ASP A 175 4.49 -1.82 -2.35
C ASP A 175 5.55 -0.73 -2.55
N GLY A 176 5.95 -0.45 -3.79
CA GLY A 176 6.92 0.58 -4.16
C GLY A 176 6.63 1.97 -3.56
N LEU A 177 5.35 2.33 -3.37
CA LEU A 177 4.95 3.56 -2.67
C LEU A 177 5.44 3.55 -1.21
N TYR A 178 5.21 2.45 -0.51
CA TYR A 178 5.45 2.33 0.93
C TYR A 178 6.89 2.00 1.30
N GLN A 179 7.77 1.87 0.30
CA GLN A 179 9.21 1.88 0.52
C GLN A 179 9.74 3.28 0.89
N TYR A 180 8.95 4.34 0.65
CA TYR A 180 9.32 5.74 0.85
C TYR A 180 8.32 6.55 1.67
N LEU A 181 7.06 6.12 1.75
CA LEU A 181 5.99 6.80 2.47
C LEU A 181 5.33 5.86 3.49
N THR A 182 4.97 6.37 4.67
CA THR A 182 4.01 5.68 5.54
C THR A 182 2.58 5.83 5.02
N ASN A 183 1.64 5.07 5.58
CA ASN A 183 0.21 5.20 5.24
C ASN A 183 -0.30 6.61 5.56
N GLU A 184 0.13 7.17 6.69
CA GLU A 184 -0.23 8.50 7.17
C GLU A 184 0.35 9.59 6.28
N GLU A 185 1.62 9.45 5.87
CA GLU A 185 2.23 10.39 4.92
C GLU A 185 1.50 10.35 3.57
N ALA A 186 1.20 9.16 3.04
CA ALA A 186 0.48 9.05 1.77
C ALA A 186 -0.92 9.70 1.83
N VAL A 187 -1.66 9.51 2.93
CA VAL A 187 -2.95 10.18 3.13
C VAL A 187 -2.77 11.70 3.25
N SER A 188 -1.77 12.15 4.00
CA SER A 188 -1.51 13.58 4.21
C SER A 188 -1.11 14.29 2.92
N GLU A 189 -0.27 13.67 2.08
CA GLU A 189 0.12 14.19 0.77
C GLU A 189 -1.08 14.34 -0.16
N VAL A 190 -1.96 13.33 -0.22
CA VAL A 190 -3.18 13.40 -1.05
C VAL A 190 -4.13 14.48 -0.52
N GLU A 191 -4.34 14.54 0.79
CA GLU A 191 -5.20 15.55 1.43
C GLU A 191 -4.73 16.98 1.13
N LEU A 192 -3.43 17.23 1.36
CA LEU A 192 -2.82 18.53 1.12
C LEU A 192 -2.88 18.89 -0.36
N PHE A 193 -2.54 17.95 -1.24
CA PHE A 193 -2.52 18.19 -2.68
C PHE A 193 -3.89 18.51 -3.24
N ILE A 194 -4.94 17.74 -2.88
CA ILE A 194 -6.31 18.02 -3.34
C ILE A 194 -6.79 19.39 -2.86
N THR A 195 -6.38 19.81 -1.66
CA THR A 195 -6.73 21.14 -1.11
C THR A 195 -6.05 22.27 -1.87
N LEU A 196 -4.77 22.12 -2.21
CA LEU A 196 -3.98 23.15 -2.89
C LEU A 196 -4.19 23.17 -4.40
N GLN A 197 -4.43 22.02 -5.01
CA GLN A 197 -4.57 21.82 -6.46
C GLN A 197 -5.80 20.94 -6.78
N PRO A 198 -7.03 21.47 -6.66
CA PRO A 198 -8.27 20.67 -6.81
C PRO A 198 -8.46 20.00 -8.18
N GLU A 199 -7.80 20.52 -9.21
CA GLU A 199 -7.84 20.00 -10.59
C GLU A 199 -6.61 19.14 -10.93
N GLY A 200 -5.69 18.95 -9.99
CA GLY A 200 -4.49 18.13 -10.18
C GLY A 200 -4.76 16.63 -10.07
N ASP A 201 -3.70 15.85 -10.32
CA ASP A 201 -3.71 14.39 -10.15
C ASP A 201 -2.94 13.99 -8.87
N PRO A 202 -3.64 13.64 -7.77
CA PRO A 202 -2.99 13.22 -6.53
C PRO A 202 -2.23 11.89 -6.65
N ALA A 203 -2.58 11.02 -7.59
CA ALA A 203 -1.84 9.78 -7.82
C ALA A 203 -0.49 10.06 -8.48
N GLN A 204 -0.46 11.01 -9.43
CA GLN A 204 0.79 11.52 -10.01
C GLN A 204 1.65 12.20 -8.94
N HIS A 205 1.06 13.08 -8.11
CA HIS A 205 1.78 13.76 -7.01
C HIS A 205 2.46 12.78 -6.06
N LEU A 206 1.75 11.73 -5.62
CA LEU A 206 2.34 10.69 -4.77
C LEU A 206 3.56 10.01 -5.41
N ILE A 207 3.50 9.75 -6.72
CA ILE A 207 4.62 9.13 -7.44
C ILE A 207 5.79 10.11 -7.58
N GLU A 208 5.53 11.39 -7.86
CA GLU A 208 6.57 12.42 -7.92
C GLU A 208 7.28 12.57 -6.57
N GLU A 209 6.54 12.56 -5.46
CA GLU A 209 7.12 12.59 -4.11
C GLU A 209 7.98 11.35 -3.81
N VAL A 210 7.55 10.16 -4.25
CA VAL A 210 8.36 8.94 -4.14
C VAL A 210 9.66 9.06 -4.92
N LEU A 211 9.60 9.53 -6.17
CA LEU A 211 10.77 9.72 -7.02
C LEU A 211 11.73 10.76 -6.41
N PHE A 212 11.20 11.84 -5.84
CA PHE A 212 11.99 12.84 -5.12
C PHE A 212 12.69 12.23 -3.89
N ARG A 213 11.98 11.46 -3.06
CA ARG A 213 12.56 10.74 -1.92
C ARG A 213 13.59 9.69 -2.36
N ALA A 214 13.36 9.01 -3.47
CA ALA A 214 14.29 8.05 -4.06
C ALA A 214 15.59 8.70 -4.54
N ALA A 215 15.49 9.82 -5.27
CA ALA A 215 16.66 10.61 -5.70
C ALA A 215 17.49 11.07 -4.49
N LYS A 216 16.82 11.61 -3.47
CA LYS A 216 17.47 12.05 -2.23
C LYS A 216 18.16 10.90 -1.48
N LYS A 217 17.51 9.74 -1.39
CA LYS A 217 18.09 8.52 -0.80
C LYS A 217 19.32 8.04 -1.57
N ALA A 218 19.31 8.20 -2.89
CA ALA A 218 20.42 7.85 -3.77
C ALA A 218 21.48 8.96 -3.89
N SER A 219 21.31 10.10 -3.18
CA SER A 219 22.21 11.26 -3.23
C SER A 219 22.41 11.81 -4.65
N MET A 220 21.33 11.89 -5.43
CA MET A 220 21.29 12.43 -6.80
C MET A 220 20.21 13.50 -6.95
N ASP A 221 20.32 14.31 -8.00
CA ASP A 221 19.25 15.24 -8.38
C ASP A 221 18.02 14.49 -8.91
N PHE A 222 16.84 15.09 -8.76
CA PHE A 222 15.60 14.52 -9.29
C PHE A 222 15.65 14.32 -10.81
N HIS A 223 16.21 15.26 -11.57
CA HIS A 223 16.32 15.14 -13.02
C HIS A 223 17.31 14.04 -13.42
N GLU A 224 18.40 13.90 -12.66
CA GLU A 224 19.37 12.82 -12.87
C GLU A 224 18.70 11.44 -12.72
N LEU A 225 17.85 11.25 -11.70
CA LEU A 225 17.08 10.01 -11.52
C LEU A 225 16.16 9.73 -12.72
N LEU A 226 15.46 10.73 -13.25
CA LEU A 226 14.53 10.57 -14.37
C LEU A 226 15.22 10.16 -15.68
N GLU A 227 16.47 10.63 -15.88
CA GLU A 227 17.28 10.30 -17.04
C GLU A 227 17.86 8.88 -17.01
N ILE A 228 17.78 8.18 -15.87
CA ILE A 228 18.30 6.81 -15.75
C ILE A 228 17.54 5.87 -16.72
N PRO A 229 18.25 5.07 -17.53
CA PRO A 229 17.62 4.12 -18.43
C PRO A 229 16.79 3.07 -17.68
N GLN A 230 15.67 2.65 -18.28
CA GLN A 230 14.68 1.75 -17.65
C GLN A 230 15.28 0.46 -17.04
N GLY A 231 16.36 -0.09 -17.62
CA GLY A 231 17.03 -1.29 -17.10
C GLY A 231 17.80 -1.08 -15.79
N ASP A 232 18.19 0.15 -15.48
CA ASP A 232 18.97 0.48 -14.27
C ASP A 232 18.13 1.18 -13.18
N ARG A 233 16.92 1.64 -13.50
CA ARG A 233 16.02 2.32 -12.54
C ARG A 233 15.72 1.49 -11.30
N ARG A 234 15.57 0.17 -11.45
CA ARG A 234 15.31 -0.77 -10.34
C ARG A 234 16.42 -0.81 -9.27
N ARG A 235 17.57 -0.19 -9.51
CA ARG A 235 18.61 0.00 -8.49
C ARG A 235 18.28 1.11 -7.50
N TYR A 236 17.36 2.01 -7.86
CA TYR A 236 17.08 3.25 -7.13
C TYR A 236 15.69 3.27 -6.51
N HIS A 237 14.69 2.78 -7.25
CA HIS A 237 13.31 2.61 -6.78
C HIS A 237 12.64 1.43 -7.50
N ASP A 238 11.57 0.89 -6.92
CA ASP A 238 10.74 -0.13 -7.56
C ASP A 238 9.72 0.50 -8.52
N ASP A 239 9.04 -0.32 -9.31
CA ASP A 239 7.90 0.12 -10.12
C ASP A 239 6.75 0.55 -9.19
N VAL A 240 6.16 1.73 -9.44
CA VAL A 240 5.13 2.30 -8.55
C VAL A 240 3.85 2.49 -9.34
N SER A 241 2.75 1.94 -8.83
CA SER A 241 1.41 2.16 -9.37
C SER A 241 0.49 2.63 -8.26
N VAL A 242 -0.24 3.72 -8.51
CA VAL A 242 -1.15 4.33 -7.54
C VAL A 242 -2.50 4.60 -8.20
N ILE A 243 -3.57 4.28 -7.48
CA ILE A 243 -4.94 4.66 -7.80
C ILE A 243 -5.51 5.38 -6.59
N VAL A 244 -5.96 6.63 -6.79
CA VAL A 244 -6.68 7.40 -5.77
C VAL A 244 -8.15 7.44 -6.16
N ILE A 245 -9.04 7.08 -5.24
CA ILE A 245 -10.49 7.02 -5.45
C ILE A 245 -11.15 7.95 -4.44
N SER A 246 -11.60 9.11 -4.89
CA SER A 246 -12.42 10.01 -4.07
C SER A 246 -13.84 9.46 -3.97
N LEU A 247 -14.40 9.43 -2.76
CA LEU A 247 -15.79 9.06 -2.54
C LEU A 247 -16.78 10.13 -3.03
N GLU A 248 -16.28 11.27 -3.49
CA GLU A 248 -17.04 12.31 -4.20
C GLU A 248 -17.13 12.06 -5.72
N GLY A 249 -16.59 10.94 -6.21
CA GLY A 249 -16.83 10.45 -7.58
C GLY A 249 -15.70 10.68 -8.58
N ARG A 250 -14.47 10.97 -8.12
CA ARG A 250 -13.28 11.11 -8.98
C ARG A 250 -12.31 9.94 -8.77
N ILE A 251 -11.66 9.48 -9.84
CA ILE A 251 -10.66 8.42 -9.81
C ILE A 251 -9.44 8.85 -10.62
N TRP A 252 -8.27 8.77 -10.00
CA TRP A 252 -6.97 9.04 -10.63
C TRP A 252 -6.12 7.79 -10.64
N ARG A 253 -5.30 7.62 -11.67
CA ARG A 253 -4.43 6.45 -11.86
C ARG A 253 -3.12 6.90 -12.49
N TYR A 254 -2.02 6.56 -11.85
CA TYR A 254 -0.69 6.86 -12.36
C TYR A 254 0.27 5.71 -12.08
N CYS A 255 1.23 5.48 -12.98
CA CYS A 255 2.23 4.42 -12.83
C CYS A 255 3.55 4.81 -13.51
N VAL A 256 4.66 4.41 -12.90
CA VAL A 256 6.04 4.61 -13.41
C VAL A 256 6.93 3.40 -13.18
#